data_AF-A0A9X3EWC0-F1
#
_entry.id   AF-A0A9X3EWC0-F1
#
_cell.length_a   1.000
_cell.length_b   1.000
_cell.length_c   1.000
_cell.angle_alpha   90.00
_cell.angle_beta   90.00
_cell.angle_gamma   90.00
#
_symmetry.space_group_name_H-M   'P 1'
#
loop_
_entity.id
_entity.type
_entity.pdbx_description
1 polymer ?
#
loop_
_entity_poly.entity_id
_entity_poly.type
_entity_poly.pdbx_seq_one_letter_code
_entity_poly.pdbx_strand_id
1 'polypeptide(L)'
;MFECLTDASGSAGAFGDGCNDGSECDPGLHCADPGAALECDPDAAGCCVPWCDLTQPSGCPGAGQACQPFYGPDEAPQCLHLGVCRLP
;
A
#
# COMPACT_ATOMS: atom_id res chain seq x y z
N MET A 1 -13.42 -12.84 -5.40
CA MET A 1 -13.61 -12.25 -6.74
C MET A 1 -12.56 -11.18 -6.86
N PHE A 2 -11.70 -11.22 -7.88
CA PHE A 2 -10.71 -10.16 -8.12
C PHE A 2 -11.30 -9.29 -9.23
N GLU A 3 -11.66 -8.05 -8.90
CA GLU A 3 -12.22 -7.09 -9.85
C GLU A 3 -11.11 -6.15 -10.29
N CYS A 4 -10.93 -5.99 -11.60
CA CYS A 4 -10.09 -4.92 -12.14
C CYS A 4 -10.88 -3.62 -11.99
N LEU A 5 -10.60 -2.86 -10.93
CA LEU A 5 -11.15 -1.52 -10.76
C LEU A 5 -10.62 -0.62 -11.87
N THR A 6 -11.48 0.25 -12.38
CA THR A 6 -11.04 1.29 -13.31
C THR A 6 -10.15 2.24 -12.53
N ASP A 7 -8.96 2.50 -13.04
CA ASP A 7 -8.06 3.49 -12.49
C ASP A 7 -8.74 4.87 -12.56
N ALA A 8 -9.14 5.37 -11.38
CA ALA A 8 -9.83 6.65 -11.22
C ALA A 8 -8.92 7.71 -10.60
N SER A 9 -7.65 7.38 -10.36
CA SER A 9 -6.64 8.24 -9.72
C SER A 9 -6.38 9.53 -10.52
N GLY A 10 -6.51 9.44 -11.85
CA GLY A 10 -6.37 10.57 -12.75
C GLY A 10 -4.93 11.07 -12.83
N SER A 11 -4.61 12.18 -12.16
CA SER A 11 -3.24 12.74 -12.07
C SER A 11 -2.67 12.67 -10.64
N ALA A 12 -3.48 12.18 -9.70
CA ALA A 12 -3.14 11.94 -8.30
C ALA A 12 -3.06 10.42 -8.07
N GLY A 13 -2.83 9.98 -6.85
CA GLY A 13 -2.78 8.55 -6.49
C GLY A 13 -1.37 7.96 -6.51
N ALA A 14 -0.34 8.81 -6.62
CA ALA A 14 1.04 8.41 -6.50
C ALA A 14 1.39 8.10 -5.03
N PHE A 15 2.60 7.60 -4.80
CA PHE A 15 3.09 7.36 -3.45
C PHE A 15 2.99 8.63 -2.58
N GLY A 16 2.37 8.51 -1.41
CA GLY A 16 2.16 9.62 -0.47
C GLY A 16 0.87 10.42 -0.71
N ASP A 17 0.17 10.21 -1.83
CA ASP A 17 -1.11 10.86 -2.07
C ASP A 17 -2.21 10.27 -1.19
N GLY A 18 -3.18 11.12 -0.84
CA GLY A 18 -4.36 10.73 -0.08
C GLY A 18 -5.33 9.88 -0.90
N CYS A 19 -5.99 8.92 -0.25
CA CYS A 19 -7.00 8.06 -0.85
C CYS A 19 -8.11 7.73 0.15
N ASN A 20 -9.32 7.48 -0.34
CA ASN A 20 -10.44 6.91 0.41
C ASN A 20 -10.59 5.42 0.12
N ASP A 21 -10.26 5.01 -1.11
CA ASP A 21 -10.41 3.63 -1.56
C ASP A 21 -9.24 3.16 -2.44
N GLY A 22 -9.12 1.84 -2.62
CA GLY A 22 -8.06 1.23 -3.44
C GLY A 22 -8.10 1.57 -4.94
N SER A 23 -9.18 2.17 -5.45
CA SER A 23 -9.27 2.63 -6.85
C SER A 23 -8.66 4.02 -7.10
N GLU A 24 -8.34 4.74 -6.04
CA GLU A 24 -7.77 6.10 -6.11
C GLU A 24 -6.25 6.10 -6.14
N CYS A 25 -5.61 4.95 -5.90
CA CYS A 25 -4.16 4.79 -6.01
C CYS A 25 -3.76 4.23 -7.37
N ASP A 26 -2.58 4.65 -7.85
CA ASP A 26 -1.99 4.12 -9.08
C ASP A 26 -1.81 2.59 -8.99
N PRO A 27 -1.90 1.87 -10.13
CA PRO A 27 -1.64 0.43 -10.17
C PRO A 27 -0.30 0.06 -9.55
N GLY A 28 -0.30 -0.86 -8.58
CA GLY A 28 0.88 -1.25 -7.81
C GLY A 28 0.98 -0.55 -6.44
N LEU A 29 0.03 0.32 -6.12
CA LEU A 29 -0.13 0.90 -4.80
C LEU A 29 -1.39 0.38 -4.11
N HIS A 30 -1.45 0.59 -2.81
CA HIS A 30 -2.51 0.20 -1.90
C HIS A 30 -2.92 1.42 -1.08
N CYS A 31 -4.22 1.63 -0.91
CA CYS A 31 -4.72 2.64 0.00
C CYS A 31 -4.61 2.14 1.46
N ALA A 32 -3.58 2.58 2.17
CA ALA A 32 -3.34 2.24 3.57
C ALA A 32 -3.76 3.37 4.53
N ASP A 33 -3.61 3.12 5.83
CA ASP A 33 -3.78 4.15 6.86
C ASP A 33 -2.85 5.35 6.61
N PRO A 34 -3.25 6.60 6.89
CA PRO A 34 -2.39 7.77 6.73
C PRO A 34 -1.11 7.71 7.57
N GLY A 35 -1.07 6.89 8.64
CA GLY A 35 0.15 6.61 9.39
C GLY A 35 1.13 5.62 8.74
N ALA A 36 0.84 5.13 7.52
CA ALA A 36 1.66 4.11 6.86
C ALA A 36 3.02 4.64 6.36
N ALA A 37 3.17 5.94 6.10
CA ALA A 37 4.45 6.54 5.71
C ALA A 37 4.60 7.93 6.32
N LEU A 38 5.84 8.42 6.44
CA LEU A 38 6.10 9.79 6.91
C LEU A 38 5.78 10.84 5.83
N GLU A 39 5.72 10.39 4.58
CA GLU A 39 5.37 11.19 3.41
C GLU A 39 3.86 11.37 3.25
N CYS A 40 3.06 10.63 4.02
CA CYS A 40 1.61 10.73 4.02
C CYS A 40 1.14 11.93 4.84
N ASP A 41 0.05 12.56 4.39
CA ASP A 41 -0.63 13.60 5.17
C ASP A 41 -1.44 12.96 6.31
N PRO A 42 -1.20 13.32 7.59
CA PRO A 42 -1.86 12.69 8.73
C PRO A 42 -3.35 13.06 8.86
N ASP A 43 -3.81 14.11 8.18
CA ASP A 43 -5.20 14.56 8.18
C ASP A 43 -6.01 13.97 7.00
N ALA A 44 -5.37 13.20 6.10
CA ALA A 44 -6.02 12.47 5.02
C ALA A 44 -6.78 11.22 5.51
N ALA A 45 -7.75 10.76 4.72
CA ALA A 45 -8.52 9.55 5.04
C ALA A 45 -7.70 8.25 4.91
N GLY A 46 -6.67 8.27 4.07
CA GLY A 46 -5.81 7.15 3.72
C GLY A 46 -4.61 7.65 2.91
N CYS A 47 -3.65 6.78 2.64
CA CYS A 47 -2.44 7.09 1.90
C CYS A 47 -2.02 5.97 0.94
N CYS A 48 -1.68 6.32 -0.29
CA CYS A 48 -1.21 5.39 -1.29
C CYS A 48 0.23 4.95 -1.00
N VAL A 49 0.40 3.66 -0.69
CA VAL A 49 1.70 3.04 -0.40
C VAL A 49 1.94 1.81 -1.29
N PRO A 50 3.19 1.48 -1.63
CA PRO A 50 3.46 0.39 -2.56
C PRO A 50 3.26 -0.98 -1.95
N TRP A 51 2.85 -1.92 -2.80
CA TRP A 51 2.99 -3.34 -2.54
C TRP A 51 4.46 -3.75 -2.57
N CYS A 52 4.80 -4.79 -1.82
CA CYS A 52 6.15 -5.34 -1.76
C CYS A 52 6.13 -6.87 -1.66
N ASP A 53 7.22 -7.51 -2.07
CA ASP A 53 7.39 -8.96 -1.95
C ASP A 53 8.15 -9.28 -0.66
N LEU A 54 7.54 -10.07 0.22
CA LEU A 54 8.09 -10.46 1.53
C LEU A 54 9.37 -11.31 1.43
N THR A 55 9.64 -11.91 0.28
CA THR A 55 10.84 -12.74 0.05
C THR A 55 12.01 -11.95 -0.52
N GLN A 56 11.78 -10.72 -0.97
CA GLN A 56 12.81 -9.84 -1.50
C GLN A 56 13.27 -8.85 -0.43
N PRO A 57 14.52 -8.36 -0.51
CA PRO A 57 14.94 -7.22 0.32
C PRO A 57 13.98 -6.05 0.10
N SER A 58 13.43 -5.51 1.19
CA SER A 58 12.37 -4.49 1.13
C SER A 58 12.87 -3.23 0.44
N GLY A 59 12.37 -2.96 -0.76
CA GLY A 59 12.60 -1.73 -1.52
C GLY A 59 11.54 -0.65 -1.27
N CYS A 60 10.99 -0.57 -0.06
CA CYS A 60 9.99 0.43 0.28
C CYS A 60 10.60 1.84 0.15
N PRO A 61 9.98 2.74 -0.64
CA PRO A 61 10.55 4.06 -0.93
C PRO A 61 10.44 5.03 0.24
N GLY A 62 9.47 4.83 1.16
CA GLY A 62 9.23 5.74 2.28
C GLY A 62 10.25 5.60 3.41
N ALA A 63 10.54 6.72 4.06
CA ALA A 63 11.51 6.80 5.14
C ALA A 63 11.08 5.97 6.36
N GLY A 64 11.89 4.96 6.70
CA GLY A 64 11.64 4.09 7.85
C GLY A 64 10.54 3.04 7.63
N GLN A 65 10.01 2.92 6.41
CA GLN A 65 9.06 1.87 6.09
C GLN A 65 9.73 0.50 6.02
N ALA A 66 8.96 -0.53 6.36
CA ALA A 66 9.31 -1.92 6.16
C ALA A 66 8.24 -2.62 5.32
N CYS A 67 8.66 -3.67 4.60
CA CYS A 67 7.71 -4.55 3.93
C CYS A 67 7.05 -5.44 4.98
N GLN A 68 5.78 -5.19 5.28
CA GLN A 68 5.05 -5.95 6.29
C GLN A 68 3.97 -6.83 5.63
N PRO A 69 3.63 -8.00 6.22
CA PRO A 69 2.60 -8.86 5.67
C PRO A 69 1.26 -8.13 5.53
N PHE A 70 0.65 -8.27 4.35
CA PHE A 70 -0.68 -7.69 4.10
C PHE A 70 -1.77 -8.48 4.83
N TYR A 71 -1.70 -9.81 4.76
CA TYR A 71 -2.61 -10.70 5.48
C TYR A 71 -2.17 -10.88 6.93
N GLY A 72 -3.15 -11.09 7.81
CA GLY A 72 -2.89 -11.51 9.18
C GLY A 72 -2.25 -12.91 9.26
N PRO A 73 -1.78 -13.31 10.45
CA PRO A 73 -1.26 -14.65 10.68
C PRO A 73 -2.31 -15.70 10.30
N ASP A 74 -1.90 -16.70 9.52
CA ASP A 74 -2.73 -17.80 9.02
C ASP A 74 -3.90 -17.41 8.09
N GLU A 75 -4.03 -16.14 7.72
CA GLU A 75 -5.02 -15.67 6.74
C GLU A 75 -4.47 -15.66 5.31
N ALA A 76 -3.15 -15.61 5.16
CA ALA A 76 -2.49 -15.59 3.87
C ALA A 76 -2.76 -16.88 3.09
N PRO A 77 -3.19 -16.80 1.82
CA PRO A 77 -3.18 -17.94 0.91
C PRO A 77 -1.80 -18.61 0.90
N GLN A 78 -1.79 -19.94 0.79
CA GLN A 78 -0.55 -20.70 0.76
C GLN A 78 0.35 -20.20 -0.38
N CYS A 79 1.64 -20.04 -0.08
CA CYS A 79 2.68 -19.56 -1.01
C CYS A 79 2.50 -18.12 -1.50
N LEU A 80 1.66 -17.30 -0.87
CA LEU A 80 1.54 -15.87 -1.18
C LEU A 80 2.49 -15.04 -0.32
N HIS A 81 3.41 -14.32 -0.97
CA HIS A 81 4.41 -13.47 -0.32
C HIS A 81 4.10 -11.98 -0.48
N LEU A 82 2.81 -11.62 -0.43
CA LEU A 82 2.37 -10.24 -0.60
C LEU A 82 2.49 -9.46 0.71
N GLY A 83 3.25 -8.38 0.67
CA GLY A 83 3.35 -7.38 1.72
C GLY A 83 2.95 -6.00 1.24
N VAL A 84 2.77 -5.09 2.19
CA VAL A 84 2.55 -3.67 1.97
C VAL A 84 3.61 -2.87 2.70
N CYS A 85 4.11 -1.80 2.07
CA CYS A 85 5.06 -0.90 2.70
C CYS A 85 4.35 -0.03 3.74
N ARG A 86 4.72 -0.19 5.01
CA ARG A 86 4.22 0.65 6.10
C ARG A 86 5.26 0.82 7.21
N LEU A 87 5.08 1.82 8.05
CA LEU A 87 5.86 1.98 9.28
C LEU A 87 5.60 0.79 10.24
N PRO A 88 6.63 0.32 10.96
CA PRO A 88 6.54 -0.84 11.84
C PRO A 88 5.70 -0.64 13.10
#